data_AF-A0AAD3R0W4-F1
#
_entry.id   AF-A0AAD3R0W4-F1
#
_cell.length_a   1.000
_cell.length_b   1.000
_cell.length_c   1.000
_cell.angle_alpha   90.00
_cell.angle_beta   90.00
_cell.angle_gamma   90.00
#
_symmetry.space_group_name_H-M   'P 1'
#
loop_
_entity.id
_entity.type
_entity.pdbx_description
1 polymer ?
#
loop_
_entity_poly.entity_id
_entity_poly.type
_entity_poly.pdbx_seq_one_letter_code
_entity_poly.pdbx_strand_id
1 'polypeptide(L)'
;MPTMCSSTILLILSFLIGLSCSLNPKDPNVCSLWESYTTSVKESYFHPYDQVTEEPCSDPRTNYRCIRHRITYKTAYRQAVKTHYRKRYQCCPGYYESGDKCVPRCTKECVHVP
;
A
#
# COMPACT_ATOMS: atom_id res chain seq x y z
N MET A 1 -24.50 -30.38 -19.16
CA MET A 1 -24.68 -30.19 -17.70
C MET A 1 -23.72 -29.09 -17.22
N PRO A 2 -24.08 -27.78 -17.19
CA PRO A 2 -23.20 -26.72 -16.68
C PRO A 2 -23.80 -25.88 -15.54
N THR A 3 -24.87 -26.32 -14.88
CA THR A 3 -25.58 -25.54 -13.84
C THR A 3 -24.97 -25.65 -12.42
N MET A 4 -24.01 -26.54 -12.20
CA MET A 4 -23.43 -26.81 -10.87
C MET A 4 -22.32 -25.85 -10.43
N CYS A 5 -21.77 -25.02 -11.33
CA CYS A 5 -20.75 -24.02 -10.98
C CYS A 5 -21.36 -22.67 -10.58
N SER A 6 -22.55 -22.34 -11.07
CA SER A 6 -23.17 -21.01 -10.84
C SER A 6 -23.61 -20.83 -9.38
N SER A 7 -24.27 -21.85 -8.80
CA SER A 7 -24.75 -21.80 -7.42
C SER A 7 -23.62 -21.73 -6.40
N THR A 8 -22.51 -22.44 -6.64
CA THR A 8 -21.33 -22.39 -5.76
C THR A 8 -20.65 -21.02 -5.81
N ILE A 9 -20.56 -20.41 -7.00
CA ILE A 9 -20.02 -19.04 -7.15
C ILE A 9 -20.89 -18.03 -6.41
N LEU A 10 -22.22 -18.13 -6.50
CA LEU A 10 -23.17 -17.26 -5.78
C LEU A 10 -23.05 -17.39 -4.26
N LEU A 11 -22.87 -18.60 -3.74
CA LEU A 11 -22.66 -18.84 -2.32
C LEU A 11 -21.32 -18.27 -1.83
N ILE A 12 -20.25 -18.42 -2.61
CA ILE A 12 -18.95 -17.83 -2.29
C ILE A 12 -19.03 -16.30 -2.32
N LEU A 13 -19.72 -15.71 -3.32
CA LEU A 13 -19.88 -14.26 -3.42
C LEU A 13 -20.65 -13.69 -2.24
N SER A 14 -21.76 -14.32 -1.86
CA SER A 14 -22.58 -13.89 -0.71
C SER A 14 -21.82 -14.00 0.62
N PHE A 15 -21.02 -15.06 0.79
CA PHE A 15 -20.14 -15.19 1.95
C PHE A 15 -19.07 -14.09 1.99
N LEU A 16 -18.39 -13.81 0.86
CA LEU A 16 -17.39 -12.75 0.77
C LEU A 16 -17.96 -11.35 1.05
N ILE A 17 -19.19 -11.07 0.58
CA ILE A 17 -19.90 -9.82 0.85
C ILE A 17 -20.26 -9.70 2.34
N GLY A 18 -20.63 -10.81 2.99
CA GLY A 18 -20.89 -10.84 4.43
C GLY A 18 -19.65 -10.60 5.30
N LEU A 19 -18.46 -10.95 4.81
CA LEU A 19 -17.19 -10.68 5.50
C LEU A 19 -16.73 -9.22 5.38
N SER A 20 -17.20 -8.50 4.35
CA SER A 20 -16.94 -7.07 4.20
C SER A 20 -17.87 -6.24 5.09
N CYS A 21 -17.68 -6.30 6.41
CA CYS A 21 -18.26 -5.34 7.33
C CYS A 21 -17.53 -4.00 7.16
N SER A 22 -18.19 -3.04 6.49
CA SER A 22 -17.80 -1.64 6.52
C SER A 22 -18.79 -0.89 7.39
N LEU A 23 -18.30 -0.13 8.36
CA LEU A 23 -19.13 0.75 9.18
C LEU A 23 -19.96 1.70 8.31
N ASN A 24 -21.22 1.90 8.69
CA ASN A 24 -22.11 2.81 7.99
C ASN A 24 -21.69 4.27 8.22
N PRO A 25 -21.25 5.01 7.18
CA PRO A 25 -20.76 6.39 7.34
C PRO A 25 -21.85 7.40 7.74
N LYS A 26 -23.13 7.01 7.73
CA LYS A 26 -24.26 7.84 8.16
C LYS A 26 -24.58 7.68 9.66
N ASP A 27 -23.98 6.71 10.35
CA ASP A 27 -24.18 6.52 11.79
C ASP A 27 -23.50 7.68 12.55
N PRO A 28 -24.21 8.40 13.44
CA PRO A 28 -23.63 9.50 14.22
C PRO A 28 -22.50 9.07 15.16
N ASN A 29 -22.38 7.78 15.45
CA ASN A 29 -21.35 7.21 16.33
C ASN A 29 -20.13 6.70 15.57
N VAL A 30 -20.04 6.99 14.26
CA VAL A 30 -18.89 6.67 13.41
C VAL A 30 -18.01 7.90 13.26
N CYS A 31 -16.78 7.77 13.74
CA CYS A 31 -15.74 8.78 13.66
C CYS A 31 -14.78 8.46 12.50
N SER A 32 -14.18 9.50 11.91
CA SER A 32 -13.13 9.30 10.92
C SER A 32 -11.74 9.53 11.48
N LEU A 33 -10.83 8.61 11.21
CA LEU A 33 -9.42 8.67 11.58
C LEU A 33 -8.56 8.71 10.31
N TRP A 34 -7.51 9.51 10.32
CA TRP A 34 -6.45 9.43 9.32
C TRP A 34 -5.42 8.39 9.76
N GLU A 35 -5.21 7.38 8.92
CA GLU A 35 -4.22 6.33 9.13
C GLU A 35 -3.13 6.44 8.06
N SER A 36 -1.87 6.34 8.49
CA SER A 36 -0.74 6.17 7.58
C SER A 36 -0.50 4.69 7.29
N TYR A 37 -0.15 4.37 6.06
CA TYR A 37 0.19 3.01 5.64
C TYR A 37 1.34 3.03 4.64
N THR A 38 2.14 1.97 4.65
CA THR A 38 3.32 1.86 3.78
C THR A 38 3.04 0.93 2.61
N THR A 39 3.39 1.37 1.40
CA THR A 39 3.32 0.55 0.19
C THR A 39 4.70 0.39 -0.43
N SER A 40 4.99 -0.79 -0.97
CA SER A 40 6.18 -1.02 -1.78
C SER A 40 5.89 -0.58 -3.21
N VAL A 41 6.68 0.37 -3.72
CA VAL A 41 6.58 0.84 -5.10
C VAL A 41 7.91 0.66 -5.81
N LYS A 42 7.85 0.40 -7.11
CA LYS A 42 9.02 0.45 -7.98
C LYS A 42 9.24 1.89 -8.42
N GLU A 43 10.35 2.49 -8.03
CA GLU A 43 10.72 3.84 -8.44
C GLU A 43 11.97 3.84 -9.29
N SER A 44 12.01 4.75 -10.27
CA SER A 44 13.21 4.99 -11.06
C SER A 44 14.12 5.98 -10.35
N TYR A 45 15.42 5.73 -10.42
CA TYR A 45 16.46 6.63 -9.91
C TYR A 45 17.64 6.65 -10.87
N PHE A 46 18.46 7.69 -10.78
CA PHE A 46 19.69 7.80 -11.56
C PHE A 46 20.81 7.03 -10.86
N HIS A 47 21.20 5.89 -11.44
CA HIS A 47 22.30 5.08 -10.93
C HIS A 47 23.60 5.43 -11.66
N PRO A 48 24.71 5.66 -10.93
CA PRO A 48 26.00 5.94 -11.53
C PRO A 48 26.64 4.66 -12.09
N TYR A 49 27.18 4.74 -13.30
CA TYR A 49 27.91 3.69 -13.98
C TYR A 49 29.27 4.23 -14.44
N ASP A 50 30.33 3.48 -14.17
CA ASP A 50 31.65 3.81 -14.71
C ASP A 50 31.71 3.43 -16.20
N GLN A 51 31.85 4.44 -17.05
CA GLN A 51 32.09 4.27 -18.47
C GLN A 51 33.59 4.35 -18.71
N VAL A 52 34.16 3.23 -19.13
CA VAL A 52 35.58 3.09 -19.43
C VAL A 52 35.77 3.20 -20.94
N THR A 53 36.52 4.20 -21.40
CA THR A 53 36.89 4.37 -22.81
C THR A 53 38.41 4.40 -22.98
N GLU A 54 38.90 3.75 -24.04
CA GLU A 54 40.30 3.85 -24.45
C GLU A 54 40.45 4.98 -25.46
N GLU A 55 41.21 6.00 -25.10
CA GLU A 55 41.48 7.17 -25.92
C GLU A 55 42.99 7.35 -26.07
N PRO A 56 43.49 7.97 -27.17
CA PRO A 56 44.90 8.31 -27.27
C PRO A 56 45.29 9.23 -26.11
N CYS A 57 46.45 8.96 -25.51
CA CYS A 57 46.98 9.81 -24.45
C CYS A 57 47.18 11.24 -24.97
N SER A 58 47.05 12.25 -24.09
CA SER A 58 47.17 13.66 -24.50
C SER A 58 48.57 14.06 -24.97
N ASP A 59 49.58 13.22 -24.75
CA ASP A 59 50.94 13.43 -25.23
C ASP A 59 51.04 13.09 -26.73
N PRO A 60 51.27 14.08 -27.60
CA PRO A 60 51.33 13.86 -29.05
C PRO A 60 52.57 13.09 -29.51
N ARG A 61 53.55 12.84 -28.64
CA ARG A 61 54.79 12.11 -28.99
C ARG A 61 54.68 10.61 -28.81
N THR A 62 53.62 10.13 -28.18
CA THR A 62 53.46 8.72 -27.85
C THR A 62 52.18 8.15 -28.46
N ASN A 63 52.28 6.96 -29.06
CA ASN A 63 51.15 6.26 -29.65
C ASN A 63 50.43 5.36 -28.62
N TYR A 64 50.51 5.72 -27.34
CA TYR A 64 49.94 4.95 -26.23
C TYR A 64 48.44 5.21 -26.11
N ARG A 65 47.71 4.16 -25.69
CA ARG A 65 46.29 4.24 -25.34
C ARG A 65 46.17 4.41 -23.83
N CYS A 66 45.40 5.41 -23.42
CA CYS A 66 45.11 5.71 -22.04
C CYS A 66 43.64 5.34 -21.74
N ILE A 67 43.42 4.77 -20.56
CA ILE A 67 42.07 4.47 -20.08
C ILE A 67 41.47 5.74 -19.46
N ARG A 68 40.29 6.13 -19.92
CA ARG A 68 39.52 7.24 -19.38
C ARG A 68 38.28 6.71 -18.66
N HIS A 69 38.17 7.04 -17.38
CA HIS A 69 37.00 6.74 -16.56
C HIS A 69 36.04 7.93 -16.56
N ARG A 70 34.76 7.67 -16.82
CA ARG A 70 33.70 8.68 -16.79
C ARG A 70 32.47 8.13 -16.10
N ILE A 71 32.03 8.78 -15.03
CA ILE A 71 30.75 8.45 -14.39
C ILE A 71 29.61 8.93 -15.27
N THR A 72 28.77 7.99 -15.71
CA THR A 72 27.53 8.24 -16.43
C THR A 72 26.33 7.84 -15.58
N TYR A 73 25.24 8.60 -15.66
CA TYR A 73 24.02 8.30 -14.92
C TYR A 73 23.02 7.66 -15.85
N LYS A 74 22.52 6.48 -15.48
CA LYS A 74 21.47 5.78 -16.24
C LYS A 74 20.29 5.52 -15.32
N THR A 75 19.09 5.51 -15.90
CA THR A 75 17.87 5.18 -15.17
C THR A 75 17.90 3.72 -14.75
N ALA A 76 17.88 3.49 -13.45
CA ALA A 76 17.70 2.17 -12.85
C ALA A 76 16.42 2.16 -12.00
N TYR A 77 15.96 0.97 -11.62
CA TYR A 77 14.78 0.82 -10.79
C TYR A 77 15.13 0.20 -9.45
N ARG A 78 14.51 0.70 -8.38
CA ARG A 78 14.61 0.12 -7.04
C ARG A 78 13.23 -0.02 -6.42
N GLN A 79 13.12 -0.94 -5.47
CA GLN A 79 11.96 -1.02 -4.60
C GLN A 79 12.12 0.02 -3.50
N ALA A 80 11.13 0.89 -3.35
CA ALA A 80 11.08 1.90 -2.31
C ALA A 80 9.78 1.76 -1.51
N VAL A 81 9.86 2.05 -0.22
CA VAL A 81 8.69 2.07 0.66
C VAL A 81 8.17 3.51 0.69
N LYS A 82 6.92 3.71 0.29
CA LYS A 82 6.25 5.01 0.36
C LYS A 82 5.16 4.99 1.41
N THR A 83 5.09 6.06 2.19
CA THR A 83 4.02 6.27 3.17
C THR A 83 2.89 7.02 2.50
N HIS A 84 1.69 6.46 2.59
CA HIS A 84 0.44 7.03 2.11
C HIS A 84 -0.50 7.25 3.29
N TYR A 85 -1.49 8.13 3.09
CA TYR A 85 -2.51 8.43 4.10
C TYR A 85 -3.87 8.06 3.55
N ARG A 86 -4.69 7.41 4.37
CA ARG A 86 -6.09 7.10 4.05
C ARG A 86 -6.98 7.48 5.21
N LYS A 87 -8.17 7.96 4.88
CA LYS A 87 -9.23 8.18 5.85
C LYS A 87 -9.93 6.84 6.09
N ARG A 88 -10.02 6.41 7.34
CA ARG A 88 -10.78 5.24 7.79
C ARG A 88 -11.90 5.65 8.72
N TYR A 89 -12.96 4.85 8.72
CA TYR A 89 -14.07 5.00 9.64
C TYR A 89 -13.92 3.97 10.77
N GLN A 90 -14.14 4.41 12.00
CA GLN A 90 -14.14 3.57 13.20
C GLN A 90 -15.22 4.07 14.17
N CYS A 91 -15.70 3.21 15.06
CA CYS A 91 -16.59 3.67 16.11
C CYS A 91 -15.91 4.70 17.01
N CYS A 92 -16.64 5.76 17.37
CA CYS A 92 -16.15 6.79 18.27
C CYS A 92 -15.81 6.21 19.66
N PRO A 93 -14.95 6.89 20.45
CA PRO A 93 -14.66 6.48 21.82
C PRO A 93 -15.95 6.27 22.63
N GLY A 94 -16.04 5.15 23.34
CA GLY A 94 -17.25 4.75 24.08
C GLY A 94 -18.21 3.84 23.31
N TYR A 95 -17.96 3.59 22.02
CA TYR A 95 -18.71 2.63 21.21
C TYR A 95 -17.83 1.45 20.79
N TYR A 96 -18.43 0.32 20.46
CA TYR A 96 -17.76 -0.83 19.85
C TYR A 96 -18.46 -1.25 18.56
N GLU A 97 -17.71 -1.85 17.67
CA GLU A 97 -18.22 -2.33 16.39
C GLU A 97 -18.97 -3.65 16.58
N SER A 98 -20.23 -3.67 16.15
CA SER A 98 -21.08 -4.86 16.13
C SER A 98 -21.68 -4.99 14.74
N GLY A 99 -20.95 -5.67 13.85
CA GLY A 99 -21.30 -5.73 12.43
C GLY A 99 -21.07 -4.38 11.74
N ASP A 100 -22.13 -3.80 11.19
CA ASP A 100 -22.10 -2.51 10.49
C ASP A 100 -22.45 -1.30 11.38
N LYS A 101 -22.72 -1.53 12.67
CA LYS A 101 -23.21 -0.54 13.63
C LYS A 101 -22.24 -0.32 14.79
N CYS A 102 -22.29 0.89 15.33
CA CYS A 102 -21.59 1.24 16.57
C CYS A 102 -22.55 1.16 17.76
N VAL A 103 -22.28 0.22 18.67
CA VAL A 103 -23.10 -0.01 19.88
C VAL A 103 -22.41 0.63 21.08
N PRO A 104 -23.14 1.34 21.96
CA PRO A 104 -22.54 1.95 23.15
C PRO A 104 -21.96 0.87 24.08
N ARG A 105 -20.75 1.12 24.58
CA ARG A 105 -20.17 0.31 25.65
C ARG A 105 -20.84 0.70 26.96
N CYS A 106 -21.65 -0.19 27.52
CA CYS A 106 -22.17 0.01 28.87
C CYS A 106 -21.02 -0.08 29.87
N THR A 107 -20.75 1.01 30.59
CA THR A 107 -19.74 1.08 31.67
C THR A 107 -20.31 0.68 33.03
N LYS A 108 -21.64 0.48 33.11
CA LYS A 108 -22.37 -0.06 34.26
C LYS A 108 -23.06 -1.36 33.85
N GLU A 109 -23.30 -2.26 34.81
CA GLU A 109 -23.95 -3.55 34.56
C GLU A 109 -25.25 -3.37 33.76
N CYS A 110 -25.37 -4.10 32.65
CA CYS A 110 -26.57 -4.10 31.83
C CYS A 110 -27.70 -4.79 32.62
N VAL A 111 -28.55 -4.02 33.27
CA VAL A 111 -29.78 -4.54 33.89
C VAL A 111 -30.79 -4.88 32.78
N HIS A 112 -31.09 -6.16 32.63
CA HIS A 112 -32.27 -6.60 31.88
C HIS A 112 -33.49 -6.29 32.74
N VAL A 113 -34.31 -5.33 32.34
CA VAL A 113 -35.56 -5.04 33.05
C VAL A 113 -36.56 -6.17 32.72
N PRO A 114 -37.15 -6.83 33.74
CA PRO A 114 -38.10 -7.93 33.58
C PRO A 114 -39.45 -7.50 33.01
#